data_AF-A0A0V1HW10-F1
#
_entry.id   AF-A0A0V1HW10-F1
#
_cell.length_a   1.000
_cell.length_b   1.000
_cell.length_c   1.000
_cell.angle_alpha   90.00
_cell.angle_beta   90.00
_cell.angle_gamma   90.00
#
_symmetry.space_group_name_H-M   'P 1'
#
loop_
_entity.id
_entity.type
_entity.pdbx_description
1 polymer ?
#
loop_
_entity_poly.entity_id
_entity_poly.type
_entity_poly.pdbx_seq_one_letter_code
_entity_poly.pdbx_strand_id
1 'polypeptide(L)'
;MIVEAHGSFRCGRCTQCSKKVSFIEVQDVVRRKEVPLCQRCRGVIKPDVVFFGEMLPLRFMKHVHDIPSADLLIVMGTSLEVYPFAGIIDLVKHTAPRLLINKIAVGQFSDNPRQNDYIYEGDVVKGVLELCSLLQWTNDLTALMQSSDEVYAT
;
A
#
# COMPACT_ATOMS: atom_id res chain seq x y z
N MET A 1 0.05 0.27 12.59
CA MET A 1 1.08 -0.63 12.02
C MET A 1 1.04 -0.52 10.50
N ILE A 2 2.19 -0.53 9.80
CA ILE A 2 2.23 -0.44 8.32
C ILE A 2 2.89 -1.70 7.73
N VAL A 3 2.36 -2.21 6.62
CA VAL A 3 2.91 -3.31 5.82
C VAL A 3 3.00 -2.86 4.36
N GLU A 4 4.22 -2.63 3.88
CA GLU A 4 4.49 -2.33 2.47
C GLU A 4 4.50 -3.65 1.66
N ALA A 5 3.33 -4.13 1.25
CA ALA A 5 3.18 -5.46 0.62
C ALA A 5 4.02 -5.61 -0.66
N HIS A 6 4.21 -4.54 -1.43
CA HIS A 6 5.05 -4.51 -2.63
C HIS A 6 6.40 -3.83 -2.40
N GLY A 7 6.82 -3.70 -1.14
CA GLY A 7 8.05 -3.04 -0.76
C GLY A 7 8.03 -1.53 -0.99
N SER A 8 9.21 -0.91 -1.02
CA SER A 8 9.35 0.54 -1.17
C SER A 8 10.71 0.94 -1.72
N PHE A 9 10.80 2.19 -2.16
CA PHE A 9 12.05 2.78 -2.65
C PHE A 9 13.00 3.20 -1.53
N ARG A 10 12.65 3.04 -0.25
CA ARG A 10 13.45 3.51 0.90
C ARG A 10 14.85 2.88 0.92
N CYS A 11 14.97 1.66 0.43
CA CYS A 11 16.21 0.91 0.34
C CYS A 11 16.29 0.17 -1.00
N GLY A 12 17.47 -0.36 -1.30
CA GLY A 12 17.68 -1.34 -2.36
C GLY A 12 18.59 -2.47 -1.90
N ARG A 13 18.66 -3.53 -2.70
CA ARG A 13 19.56 -4.67 -2.49
C ARG A 13 20.30 -5.00 -3.77
N CYS A 14 21.56 -5.36 -3.62
CA CYS A 14 22.31 -5.96 -4.72
C CYS A 14 21.68 -7.30 -5.11
N THR A 15 21.43 -7.50 -6.40
CA THR A 15 20.83 -8.73 -6.94
C THR A 15 21.75 -9.95 -6.88
N GLN A 16 23.03 -9.77 -6.54
CA GLN A 16 24.02 -10.85 -6.45
C GLN A 16 24.39 -11.19 -5.01
N CYS A 17 24.77 -10.20 -4.20
CA CYS A 17 25.25 -10.43 -2.83
C CYS A 17 24.25 -10.04 -1.74
N SER A 18 23.05 -9.61 -2.11
CA SER A 18 21.97 -9.19 -1.21
C SER A 18 22.34 -8.05 -0.24
N LYS A 19 23.49 -7.38 -0.44
CA LYS A 19 23.89 -6.22 0.35
C LYS A 19 22.82 -5.13 0.22
N LYS A 20 22.24 -4.76 1.36
CA LYS A 20 21.28 -3.67 1.48
C LYS A 20 22.00 -2.32 1.39
N VAL A 21 21.37 -1.37 0.70
CA VAL A 21 21.79 0.02 0.59
C VAL A 21 20.59 0.93 0.81
N SER A 22 20.80 2.11 1.37
CA SER A 22 19.74 3.13 1.44
C SER A 22 19.50 3.75 0.07
N PHE A 23 18.31 4.33 -0.15
CA PHE A 23 18.04 5.07 -1.38
C PHE A 23 18.99 6.24 -1.59
N ILE A 24 19.33 6.95 -0.51
CA ILE A 24 20.20 8.13 -0.52
C ILE A 24 21.56 7.78 -1.13
N GLU A 25 22.13 6.61 -0.81
CA GLU A 25 23.42 6.15 -1.35
C GLU A 25 23.43 5.98 -2.88
N VAL A 26 22.27 5.71 -3.48
CA VAL A 26 22.15 5.43 -4.93
C VAL A 26 21.39 6.50 -5.70
N GLN A 27 20.82 7.49 -5.00
CA GLN A 27 19.90 8.47 -5.56
C GLN A 27 20.53 9.29 -6.68
N ASP A 28 21.77 9.73 -6.52
CA ASP A 28 22.46 10.56 -7.52
C ASP A 28 22.75 9.78 -8.81
N VAL A 29 23.06 8.49 -8.69
CA VAL A 29 23.25 7.60 -9.86
C VAL A 29 21.93 7.47 -10.63
N VAL A 30 20.83 7.22 -9.91
CA VAL A 30 19.49 7.13 -10.52
C VAL A 30 19.07 8.44 -11.17
N ARG A 31 19.34 9.60 -10.53
CA ARG A 31 19.05 10.94 -11.08
C ARG A 31 19.81 11.23 -12.37
N ARG A 32 21.04 10.72 -12.51
CA ARG A 32 21.82 10.76 -13.75
C ARG A 32 21.35 9.75 -14.80
N LYS A 33 20.29 8.98 -14.53
CA LYS A 33 19.76 7.90 -15.39
C LYS A 33 20.77 6.76 -15.60
N GLU A 34 21.65 6.56 -14.63
CA GLU A 34 22.63 5.48 -14.62
C GLU A 34 22.12 4.29 -13.77
N VAL A 35 22.64 3.09 -14.03
CA VAL A 35 22.30 1.89 -13.26
C VAL A 35 23.19 1.81 -12.01
N PRO A 36 22.63 1.81 -10.78
CA PRO A 36 23.42 1.71 -9.57
C PRO A 36 24.04 0.31 -9.43
N LEU A 37 25.35 0.26 -9.17
CA LEU A 37 26.12 -0.97 -9.05
C LEU A 37 26.66 -1.13 -7.62
N CYS A 38 26.68 -2.38 -7.14
CA CYS A 38 27.19 -2.70 -5.83
C CYS A 38 28.70 -2.44 -5.75
N GLN A 39 29.11 -1.66 -4.74
CA GLN A 39 30.53 -1.40 -4.49
C GLN A 39 31.35 -2.67 -4.17
N ARG A 40 30.69 -3.75 -3.69
CA ARG A 40 31.36 -5.00 -3.31
C ARG A 40 31.55 -5.97 -4.49
N CYS A 41 30.51 -6.21 -5.28
CA CYS A 41 30.52 -7.26 -6.32
C CYS A 41 30.14 -6.76 -7.71
N ARG A 42 29.92 -5.45 -7.88
CA ARG A 42 29.49 -4.81 -9.14
C ARG A 42 28.14 -5.29 -9.69
N GLY A 43 27.44 -6.17 -8.99
CA GLY A 43 26.06 -6.55 -9.32
C GLY A 43 25.09 -5.36 -9.23
N VAL A 44 24.02 -5.41 -10.03
CA VAL A 44 23.00 -4.35 -10.06
C VAL A 44 22.32 -4.19 -8.70
N ILE A 45 22.12 -2.96 -8.27
CA ILE A 45 21.30 -2.64 -7.11
C ILE A 45 19.87 -2.43 -7.60
N LYS A 46 18.95 -3.27 -7.11
CA LYS A 46 17.51 -3.12 -7.33
C LYS A 46 16.90 -2.45 -6.11
N PRO A 47 15.97 -1.48 -6.25
CA PRO A 47 15.17 -1.03 -5.13
C PRO A 47 14.45 -2.21 -4.46
N ASP A 48 14.15 -2.09 -3.16
CA ASP A 48 13.44 -3.10 -2.36
C ASP A 48 11.93 -3.07 -2.66
N VAL A 49 11.58 -3.03 -3.95
CA VAL A 49 10.24 -3.20 -4.49
C VAL A 49 10.08 -4.64 -4.97
N VAL A 50 8.87 -5.20 -4.85
CA VAL A 50 8.58 -6.56 -5.32
C VAL A 50 8.28 -6.52 -6.82
N PHE A 51 9.01 -7.32 -7.60
CA PHE A 51 8.73 -7.53 -9.02
C PHE A 51 7.84 -8.75 -9.23
N PHE A 52 7.18 -8.83 -10.38
CA PHE A 52 6.44 -10.04 -10.75
C PHE A 52 7.36 -11.27 -10.71
N GLY A 53 6.86 -12.36 -10.10
CA GLY A 53 7.62 -13.59 -9.85
C GLY A 53 8.45 -13.57 -8.57
N GLU A 54 8.59 -12.44 -7.88
CA GLU A 54 9.20 -12.39 -6.56
C GLU A 54 8.18 -12.67 -5.44
N MET A 55 8.65 -13.23 -4.35
CA MET A 55 7.84 -13.43 -3.14
C MET A 55 7.53 -12.08 -2.48
N LEU A 56 6.30 -11.95 -1.95
CA LEU A 56 5.98 -10.84 -1.06
C LEU A 56 6.87 -10.83 0.19
N PRO A 57 7.09 -9.67 0.83
CA PRO A 57 7.95 -9.57 2.00
C PRO A 57 7.43 -10.45 3.16
N LEU A 58 8.35 -11.01 3.95
CA LEU A 58 8.00 -11.80 5.14
C LEU A 58 7.06 -11.05 6.09
N ARG A 59 7.19 -9.72 6.16
CA ARG A 59 6.31 -8.85 6.95
C ARG A 59 4.84 -8.98 6.52
N PHE A 60 4.57 -9.09 5.22
CA PHE A 60 3.22 -9.33 4.72
C PHE A 60 2.71 -10.66 5.23
N MET A 61 3.45 -11.74 5.02
CA MET A 61 3.07 -13.09 5.46
C MET A 61 2.79 -13.16 6.97
N LYS A 62 3.60 -12.47 7.78
CA LYS A 62 3.41 -12.41 9.23
C LYS A 62 2.09 -11.74 9.63
N HIS A 63 1.72 -10.65 8.97
CA HIS A 63 0.59 -9.80 9.36
C HIS A 63 -0.72 -10.17 8.67
N VAL A 64 -0.70 -11.03 7.64
CA VAL A 64 -1.92 -11.61 7.06
C VAL A 64 -2.77 -12.33 8.13
N HIS A 65 -2.12 -12.92 9.14
CA HIS A 65 -2.80 -13.58 10.26
C HIS A 65 -3.55 -12.62 11.20
N ASP A 66 -3.28 -11.31 11.13
CA ASP A 66 -3.97 -10.32 11.95
C ASP A 66 -5.34 -9.96 11.34
N ILE A 67 -5.54 -10.18 10.05
CA ILE A 67 -6.73 -9.75 9.30
C ILE A 67 -8.04 -10.36 9.82
N PRO A 68 -8.12 -11.67 10.19
CA PRO A 68 -9.32 -12.23 10.79
C PRO A 68 -9.74 -11.58 12.10
N SER A 69 -8.85 -10.83 12.78
CA SER A 69 -9.19 -10.11 14.01
C SER A 69 -9.85 -8.75 13.77
N ALA A 70 -9.79 -8.22 12.54
CA ALA A 70 -10.37 -6.92 12.21
C ALA A 70 -11.91 -6.94 12.33
N ASP A 71 -12.45 -5.85 12.84
CA ASP A 71 -13.89 -5.58 13.01
C ASP A 71 -14.47 -4.71 11.88
N LEU A 72 -13.61 -4.00 11.15
CA LEU A 72 -13.92 -3.22 9.95
C LEU A 72 -12.76 -3.34 8.95
N LEU A 73 -13.09 -3.52 7.67
CA LEU A 73 -12.12 -3.44 6.58
C LEU A 73 -12.47 -2.26 5.65
N ILE A 74 -11.53 -1.33 5.46
CA ILE A 74 -11.65 -0.27 4.46
C ILE A 74 -10.66 -0.55 3.34
N VAL A 75 -11.16 -0.68 2.11
CA VAL A 75 -10.38 -0.93 0.89
C VAL A 75 -10.49 0.31 0.01
N MET A 76 -9.36 0.89 -0.39
CA MET A 76 -9.35 2.13 -1.15
C MET A 76 -8.36 2.08 -2.31
N GLY A 77 -8.78 2.51 -3.50
CA GLY A 77 -7.87 2.78 -4.62
C GLY A 77 -7.05 1.57 -5.13
N THR A 78 -7.66 0.40 -5.22
CA THR A 78 -7.03 -0.83 -5.74
C THR A 78 -7.99 -1.55 -6.70
N SER A 79 -7.47 -2.23 -7.73
CA SER A 79 -8.27 -3.08 -8.62
C SER A 79 -8.55 -4.46 -8.05
N LEU A 80 -7.84 -4.87 -6.99
CA LEU A 80 -7.91 -6.21 -6.41
C LEU A 80 -7.60 -7.34 -7.41
N GLU A 81 -6.66 -7.12 -8.34
CA GLU A 81 -6.26 -8.13 -9.33
C GLU A 81 -4.91 -8.82 -9.01
N VAL A 82 -4.08 -8.18 -8.18
CA VAL A 82 -2.72 -8.67 -7.91
C VAL A 82 -2.71 -9.61 -6.71
N TYR A 83 -2.47 -10.89 -6.97
CA TYR A 83 -2.34 -11.91 -5.94
C TYR A 83 -0.91 -12.01 -5.40
N PRO A 84 -0.75 -12.38 -4.11
CA PRO A 84 -1.79 -12.80 -3.17
C PRO A 84 -2.50 -11.65 -2.43
N PHE A 85 -2.16 -10.38 -2.69
CA PHE A 85 -2.73 -9.24 -1.97
C PHE A 85 -4.25 -9.13 -2.13
N ALA A 86 -4.78 -9.33 -3.34
CA ALA A 86 -6.21 -9.28 -3.62
C ALA A 86 -7.06 -10.21 -2.72
N GLY A 87 -6.53 -11.39 -2.38
CA GLY A 87 -7.26 -12.39 -1.60
C GLY A 87 -7.38 -12.08 -0.10
N ILE A 88 -6.64 -11.09 0.42
CA ILE A 88 -6.65 -10.83 1.86
C ILE A 88 -7.99 -10.27 2.36
N ILE A 89 -8.76 -9.63 1.48
CA ILE A 89 -10.07 -9.05 1.81
C ILE A 89 -11.09 -10.10 2.25
N ASP A 90 -10.86 -11.36 1.90
CA ASP A 90 -11.76 -12.47 2.25
C ASP A 90 -11.43 -13.10 3.59
N LEU A 91 -10.23 -12.82 4.13
CA LEU A 91 -9.78 -13.34 5.41
C LEU A 91 -10.46 -12.64 6.60
N VAL A 92 -11.05 -11.47 6.39
CA VAL A 92 -11.85 -10.81 7.43
C VAL A 92 -13.14 -11.59 7.67
N LYS A 93 -13.57 -11.64 8.94
CA LYS A 93 -14.80 -12.34 9.37
C LYS A 93 -16.01 -11.90 8.53
N HIS A 94 -16.91 -12.83 8.21
CA HIS A 94 -18.14 -12.51 7.48
C HIS A 94 -19.03 -11.49 8.17
N THR A 95 -18.94 -11.36 9.50
CA THR A 95 -19.71 -10.38 10.27
C THR A 95 -19.12 -8.97 10.23
N ALA A 96 -17.83 -8.84 9.90
CA ALA A 96 -17.16 -7.54 9.85
C ALA A 96 -17.54 -6.81 8.56
N PRO A 97 -18.07 -5.57 8.63
CA PRO A 97 -18.35 -4.79 7.43
C PRO A 97 -17.08 -4.53 6.62
N ARG A 98 -17.24 -4.48 5.30
CA ARG A 98 -16.18 -4.06 4.37
C ARG A 98 -16.66 -2.85 3.58
N LEU A 99 -15.88 -1.77 3.60
CA LEU A 99 -16.13 -0.56 2.82
C LEU A 99 -15.13 -0.48 1.67
N LEU A 100 -15.61 -0.44 0.43
CA LEU A 100 -14.82 -0.13 -0.75
C LEU A 100 -15.01 1.34 -1.13
N ILE A 101 -13.91 2.10 -1.25
CA ILE A 101 -13.89 3.45 -1.82
C ILE A 101 -13.05 3.40 -3.09
N ASN A 102 -13.69 3.33 -4.25
CA ASN A 102 -12.99 3.14 -5.51
C ASN A 102 -13.77 3.72 -6.69
N LYS A 103 -13.12 3.91 -7.85
CA LYS A 103 -13.80 4.47 -9.03
C LYS A 103 -14.98 3.62 -9.51
N ILE A 104 -14.88 2.31 -9.33
CA ILE A 104 -15.88 1.29 -9.66
C ILE A 104 -15.77 0.13 -8.65
N ALA A 105 -16.83 -0.65 -8.49
CA ALA A 105 -16.77 -1.93 -7.79
C ALA A 105 -15.77 -2.88 -8.46
N VAL A 106 -15.00 -3.64 -7.66
CA VAL A 106 -13.92 -4.51 -8.13
C VAL A 106 -13.75 -5.74 -7.23
N GLY A 107 -13.14 -6.79 -7.80
CA GLY A 107 -12.88 -8.05 -7.09
C GLY A 107 -14.14 -8.61 -6.45
N GLN A 108 -14.02 -9.14 -5.22
CA GLN A 108 -15.14 -9.75 -4.52
C GLN A 108 -16.31 -8.80 -4.20
N PHE A 109 -16.09 -7.48 -4.19
CA PHE A 109 -17.19 -6.51 -4.05
C PHE A 109 -18.10 -6.48 -5.28
N SER A 110 -17.58 -6.83 -6.46
CA SER A 110 -18.34 -6.96 -7.70
C SER A 110 -18.76 -8.40 -7.97
N ASP A 111 -17.85 -9.35 -7.79
CA ASP A 111 -18.04 -10.73 -8.23
C ASP A 111 -18.93 -11.56 -7.28
N ASN A 112 -18.82 -11.32 -5.96
CA ASN A 112 -19.55 -12.07 -4.94
C ASN A 112 -19.71 -11.22 -3.66
N PRO A 113 -20.52 -10.16 -3.69
CA PRO A 113 -20.65 -9.22 -2.58
C PRO A 113 -21.25 -9.87 -1.33
N ARG A 114 -20.77 -9.47 -0.16
CA ARG A 114 -21.36 -9.80 1.13
C ARG A 114 -22.50 -8.84 1.46
N GLN A 115 -23.43 -9.26 2.31
CA GLN A 115 -24.55 -8.42 2.75
C GLN A 115 -24.09 -7.13 3.48
N ASN A 116 -22.93 -7.18 4.13
CA ASN A 116 -22.32 -6.06 4.86
C ASN A 116 -21.17 -5.40 4.10
N ASP A 117 -21.14 -5.57 2.77
CA ASP A 117 -20.27 -4.78 1.91
C ASP A 117 -20.95 -3.44 1.58
N TYR A 118 -20.18 -2.36 1.72
CA TYR A 118 -20.58 -1.01 1.36
C TYR A 118 -19.62 -0.50 0.29
N ILE A 119 -20.16 0.16 -0.74
CA ILE A 119 -19.37 0.60 -1.88
C ILE A 119 -19.65 2.09 -2.11
N TYR A 120 -18.59 2.88 -2.04
CA TYR A 120 -18.54 4.23 -2.57
C TYR A 120 -17.88 4.16 -3.95
N GLU A 121 -18.67 4.32 -5.00
CA GLU A 121 -18.18 4.43 -6.38
C GLU A 121 -17.91 5.88 -6.74
N GLY A 122 -16.64 6.24 -6.93
CA GLY A 122 -16.26 7.59 -7.31
C GLY A 122 -14.81 7.92 -7.04
N ASP A 123 -14.56 9.23 -6.90
CA ASP A 123 -13.24 9.73 -6.56
C ASP A 123 -12.88 9.41 -5.11
N VAL A 124 -11.69 8.86 -4.88
CA VAL A 124 -11.26 8.40 -3.55
C VAL A 124 -11.12 9.55 -2.56
N VAL A 125 -10.72 10.75 -3.02
CA VAL A 125 -10.59 11.92 -2.14
C VAL A 125 -11.98 12.34 -1.66
N LYS A 126 -12.96 12.42 -2.57
CA LYS A 126 -14.35 12.72 -2.20
C LYS A 126 -14.93 11.69 -1.23
N GLY A 127 -14.71 10.40 -1.49
CA GLY A 127 -15.20 9.33 -0.60
C GLY A 127 -14.59 9.40 0.80
N VAL A 128 -13.28 9.69 0.91
CA VAL A 128 -12.63 9.90 2.22
C VAL A 128 -13.16 11.14 2.92
N LEU A 129 -13.34 12.25 2.21
CA LEU A 129 -13.89 13.48 2.79
C LEU A 129 -15.33 13.29 3.29
N GLU A 130 -16.16 12.56 2.56
CA GLU A 130 -17.52 12.23 2.97
C GLU A 130 -17.52 11.35 4.23
N LEU A 131 -16.67 10.31 4.26
CA LEU A 131 -16.49 9.47 5.45
C LEU A 131 -16.04 10.30 6.66
N CYS A 132 -15.06 11.19 6.49
CA CYS A 132 -14.61 12.09 7.55
C CYS A 132 -15.72 13.05 7.99
N SER A 133 -16.56 13.54 7.08
CA SER A 133 -17.72 14.36 7.43
C SER A 133 -18.73 13.60 8.29
N LEU A 134 -19.03 12.34 7.93
CA LEU A 134 -19.93 11.49 8.72
C LEU A 134 -19.38 11.18 10.12
N LEU A 135 -18.05 11.05 10.23
CA LEU A 135 -17.36 10.83 11.49
C LEU A 135 -17.10 12.13 12.29
N GLN A 136 -17.47 13.29 11.74
CA GLN A 136 -17.19 14.61 12.32
C GLN A 136 -15.68 14.92 12.47
N TRP A 137 -14.85 14.35 11.59
CA TRP A 137 -13.39 14.49 11.57
C TRP A 137 -12.88 15.52 10.56
N THR A 138 -13.75 16.25 9.88
CA THR A 138 -13.37 17.18 8.80
C THR A 138 -12.34 18.21 9.25
N ASN A 139 -12.49 18.79 10.44
CA ASN A 139 -11.56 19.79 10.97
C ASN A 139 -10.19 19.17 11.28
N ASP A 140 -10.18 18.00 11.92
CA ASP A 140 -8.95 17.30 12.28
C ASP A 140 -8.16 16.89 11.03
N LEU A 141 -8.84 16.33 10.02
CA LEU A 141 -8.22 15.99 8.75
C LEU A 141 -7.65 17.24 8.05
N THR A 142 -8.40 18.34 8.03
CA THR A 142 -7.96 19.59 7.40
C THR A 142 -6.70 20.14 8.08
N ALA A 143 -6.65 20.14 9.41
CA ALA A 143 -5.48 20.59 10.17
C ALA A 143 -4.25 19.69 9.91
N LEU A 144 -4.44 18.37 9.84
CA LEU A 144 -3.37 17.43 9.51
C LEU A 144 -2.83 17.61 8.08
N MET A 145 -3.71 17.91 7.11
CA MET A 145 -3.30 18.19 5.74
C MET A 145 -2.50 19.50 5.65
N GLN A 146 -2.97 20.57 6.29
CA GLN A 146 -2.29 21.87 6.31
C GLN A 146 -0.89 21.77 6.92
N SER A 147 -0.76 21.13 8.09
CA SER A 147 0.55 20.91 8.71
C SER A 147 1.49 20.05 7.87
N SER A 148 0.96 19.13 7.06
CA SER A 148 1.78 18.31 6.17
C SER A 148 2.28 19.10 4.96
N ASP A 149 1.43 19.94 4.36
CA ASP A 149 1.81 20.78 3.22
C ASP A 149 2.91 21.79 3.61
N GLU A 150 2.88 22.31 4.84
CA GLU A 150 3.94 23.16 5.38
C GLU A 150 5.29 22.44 5.48
N VAL A 151 5.30 21.15 5.83
CA VAL A 151 6.52 20.33 5.91
C VAL A 151 7.12 20.03 4.53
N TYR A 152 6.30 19.90 3.49
CA TYR A 152 6.78 19.65 2.11
C TYR A 152 7.04 20.92 1.30
N ALA A 153 6.61 22.08 1.80
CA ALA A 153 6.94 23.39 1.22
C ALA A 153 8.32 23.94 1.64
N THR A 154 8.97 23.29 2.62
CA THR A 154 10.35 23.56 3.08
C THR A 154 11.34 22.53 2.57
#